data_AF-A0A3A0ER96-F1
#
_entry.id   AF-A0A3A0ER96-F1
#
_cell.length_a   1.000
_cell.length_b   1.000
_cell.length_c   1.000
_cell.angle_alpha   90.00
_cell.angle_beta   90.00
_cell.angle_gamma   90.00
#
_symmetry.space_group_name_H-M   'P 1'
#
loop_
_entity.id
_entity.type
_entity.pdbx_description
1 polymer ?
#
loop_
_entity_poly.entity_id
_entity_poly.type
_entity_poly.pdbx_seq_one_letter_code
_entity_poly.pdbx_strand_id
1 'polypeptide(L)'
;MQLSMLSRDDGACTATATRRSVFDFLRSELRELMPEATWVAAGTGRFRWEVNQWCLEAGGHCRTGLEDNVKFDPTRLAASNAELVRKIADACKDYGRHVASPAEVRRLLGLPPAAANH
;
A
#
# COMPACT_ATOMS: atom_id res chain seq x y z
N MET A 1 11.07 2.77 2.02
CA MET A 1 10.45 4.04 2.48
C MET A 1 8.94 3.85 2.50
N GLN A 2 8.27 4.07 3.64
CA GLN A 2 6.81 4.12 3.69
C GLN A 2 6.38 5.55 3.38
N LEU A 3 5.60 5.75 2.32
CA LEU A 3 5.05 7.05 1.99
C LEU A 3 3.56 7.11 2.32
N SER A 4 3.17 7.90 3.33
CA SER A 4 1.77 8.08 3.71
C SER A 4 1.19 9.33 3.03
N MET A 5 0.09 9.20 2.29
CA MET A 5 -0.62 10.29 1.61
C MET A 5 -2.06 10.44 2.16
N LEU A 6 -2.43 11.67 2.54
CA LEU A 6 -3.68 12.01 3.27
C LEU A 6 -4.45 13.15 2.58
N SER A 7 -5.80 13.12 2.60
CA SER A 7 -6.65 14.29 2.27
C SER A 7 -7.00 15.11 3.50
N ARG A 8 -7.14 16.42 3.29
CA ARG A 8 -7.90 17.33 4.17
C ARG A 8 -9.40 17.12 4.02
N ASP A 9 -10.09 17.01 5.14
CA ASP A 9 -11.39 17.62 5.45
C ASP A 9 -11.35 17.83 6.98
N ASP A 10 -11.34 19.07 7.50
CA ASP A 10 -11.64 19.36 8.94
C ASP A 10 -10.50 19.45 9.99
N GLY A 11 -9.33 19.99 9.63
CA GLY A 11 -8.44 20.66 10.61
C GLY A 11 -7.35 19.80 11.26
N ALA A 12 -6.11 20.10 10.83
CA ALA A 12 -4.81 19.64 11.36
C ALA A 12 -4.44 18.15 11.18
N CYS A 13 -3.86 17.83 10.01
CA CYS A 13 -2.79 16.85 9.88
C CYS A 13 -1.80 17.27 8.77
N THR A 14 -0.53 17.50 9.14
CA THR A 14 0.55 18.05 8.31
C THR A 14 1.24 16.97 7.46
N ALA A 15 0.49 16.31 6.59
CA ALA A 15 1.04 15.28 5.68
C ALA A 15 0.90 15.70 4.20
N THR A 16 1.67 15.04 3.34
CA THR A 16 1.71 15.29 1.89
C THR A 16 0.35 14.97 1.26
N ALA A 17 -0.15 15.90 0.45
CA ALA A 17 -1.37 15.69 -0.32
C ALA A 17 -1.21 14.49 -1.27
N THR A 18 -2.23 13.64 -1.36
CA THR A 18 -2.29 12.56 -2.36
C THR A 18 -2.29 13.16 -3.77
N ARG A 19 -1.14 13.11 -4.43
CA ARG A 19 -0.92 13.64 -5.78
C ARG A 19 -0.08 12.65 -6.57
N ARG A 20 -0.56 12.26 -7.75
CA ARG A 20 0.15 11.31 -8.60
C ARG A 20 1.56 11.80 -8.99
N SER A 21 1.71 13.09 -9.27
CA SER A 21 3.03 13.67 -9.59
C SER A 21 4.04 13.53 -8.44
N VAL A 22 3.59 13.66 -7.19
CA VAL A 22 4.46 13.50 -6.01
C VAL A 22 4.79 12.03 -5.79
N PHE A 23 3.84 11.12 -6.00
CA PHE A 23 4.07 9.68 -5.97
C PHE A 23 5.15 9.27 -6.99
N ASP A 24 5.01 9.73 -8.24
CA ASP A 24 5.94 9.39 -9.31
C ASP A 24 7.33 9.98 -9.08
N PHE A 25 7.42 11.22 -8.60
CA PHE A 25 8.69 11.85 -8.23
C PHE A 25 9.40 11.08 -7.11
N LEU A 26 8.73 10.75 -6.01
CA LEU A 26 9.38 10.05 -4.89
C LEU A 26 9.81 8.63 -5.29
N ARG A 27 9.08 8.00 -6.21
CA ARG A 27 9.48 6.72 -6.81
C ARG A 27 10.69 6.87 -7.72
N SER A 28 10.82 7.95 -8.49
CA SER A 28 12.03 8.20 -9.30
C SER A 28 13.24 8.43 -8.42
N GLU A 29 13.13 9.30 -7.41
CA GLU A 29 14.22 9.56 -6.46
C GLU A 29 14.67 8.28 -5.74
N LEU A 30 13.73 7.46 -5.27
CA LEU A 30 14.06 6.20 -4.62
C LEU A 30 14.83 5.26 -5.55
N ARG A 31 14.46 5.20 -6.83
CA ARG A 31 15.15 4.35 -7.82
C ARG A 31 16.58 4.83 -8.08
N GLU A 32 16.81 6.13 -8.11
CA GLU A 32 18.14 6.70 -8.32
C GLU A 32 19.04 6.48 -7.10
N LEU A 33 18.51 6.71 -5.89
CA LEU A 33 19.29 6.61 -4.65
C LEU A 33 19.47 5.17 -4.17
N MET A 34 18.47 4.33 -4.36
CA MET A 34 18.40 2.96 -3.83
C MET A 34 17.73 2.01 -4.84
N PRO A 35 18.37 1.68 -5.97
CA PRO A 35 17.77 0.90 -7.05
C PRO A 35 17.26 -0.49 -6.61
N GLU A 36 17.90 -1.09 -5.61
CA GLU A 36 17.54 -2.40 -5.06
C GLU A 36 16.46 -2.34 -3.96
N ALA A 37 16.00 -1.13 -3.58
CA ALA A 37 15.03 -0.99 -2.51
C ALA A 37 13.61 -1.37 -2.98
N THR A 38 12.93 -2.14 -2.12
CA THR A 38 11.48 -2.33 -2.21
C THR A 38 10.75 -1.17 -1.53
N TRP A 39 9.50 -0.94 -1.92
CA TRP A 39 8.72 0.19 -1.40
C TRP A 39 7.22 -0.09 -1.32
N VAL A 40 6.57 0.70 -0.47
CA VAL A 40 5.12 0.72 -0.28
C VAL A 40 4.68 2.17 -0.16
N ALA A 41 3.55 2.51 -0.77
CA ALA A 41 2.83 3.74 -0.49
C ALA A 41 1.52 3.40 0.21
N ALA A 42 1.11 4.26 1.13
CA ALA A 42 -0.10 4.12 1.92
C ALA A 42 -0.97 5.35 1.71
N GLY A 43 -2.17 5.16 1.18
CA GLY A 43 -3.19 6.19 1.17
C GLY A 43 -4.04 6.08 2.42
N THR A 44 -4.48 7.21 2.96
CA THR A 44 -5.34 7.24 4.14
C THR A 44 -6.71 7.83 3.79
N GLY A 45 -7.75 7.40 4.49
CA GLY A 45 -9.13 7.75 4.22
C GLY A 45 -9.56 7.34 2.81
N ARG A 46 -10.24 8.26 2.11
CA ARG A 46 -10.78 8.01 0.76
C ARG A 46 -9.72 7.57 -0.26
N PHE A 47 -8.47 7.96 -0.05
CA PHE A 47 -7.36 7.69 -0.97
C PHE A 47 -6.69 6.34 -0.79
N ARG A 48 -7.01 5.58 0.27
CA ARG A 48 -6.41 4.25 0.48
C ARG A 48 -6.53 3.35 -0.75
N TRP A 49 -7.69 3.36 -1.40
CA TRP A 49 -7.89 2.53 -2.58
C TRP A 49 -7.05 3.01 -3.77
N GLU A 50 -7.11 4.31 -4.07
CA GLU A 50 -6.38 4.93 -5.19
C GLU A 50 -4.86 4.73 -5.09
N VAL A 51 -4.27 4.93 -3.90
CA VAL A 51 -2.82 4.74 -3.70
C VAL A 51 -2.42 3.27 -3.85
N ASN A 52 -3.25 2.32 -3.40
CA ASN A 52 -2.99 0.90 -3.63
C ASN A 52 -3.04 0.54 -5.12
N GLN A 53 -3.95 1.14 -5.89
CA GLN A 53 -3.98 0.97 -7.35
C GLN A 53 -2.70 1.49 -8.01
N TRP A 54 -2.17 2.64 -7.56
CA TRP A 54 -0.89 3.15 -8.04
C TRP A 54 0.29 2.23 -7.66
N CYS A 55 0.28 1.65 -6.46
CA CYS A 55 1.25 0.64 -6.06
C CYS A 55 1.19 -0.60 -6.94
N LEU A 56 -0.02 -1.09 -7.25
CA LEU A 56 -0.23 -2.23 -8.14
C LEU A 56 0.35 -1.94 -9.53
N GLU A 57 0.00 -0.79 -10.12
CA GLU A 57 0.45 -0.33 -11.43
C GLU A 57 1.98 -0.14 -11.52
N ALA A 58 2.58 0.53 -10.54
CA ALA A 58 3.99 0.95 -10.61
C ALA A 58 4.99 -0.08 -10.03
N GLY A 59 4.51 -1.27 -9.66
CA GLY A 59 5.37 -2.36 -9.17
C GLY A 59 5.75 -2.29 -7.70
N GLY A 60 5.08 -1.46 -6.89
CA GLY A 60 5.29 -1.38 -5.44
C GLY A 60 4.47 -2.39 -4.64
N HIS A 61 4.64 -2.41 -3.32
CA HIS A 61 3.80 -3.19 -2.41
C HIS A 61 2.59 -2.38 -1.93
N CYS A 62 1.55 -3.07 -1.49
CA CYS A 62 0.30 -2.47 -1.03
C CYS A 62 0.21 -2.49 0.50
N ARG A 63 -0.48 -1.50 1.07
CA ARG A 63 -0.81 -1.43 2.50
C ARG A 63 -2.29 -1.06 2.67
N THR A 64 -2.95 -1.77 3.57
CA THR A 64 -4.37 -1.56 3.87
C THR A 64 -4.67 -1.97 5.29
N GLY A 65 -5.77 -1.45 5.82
CA GLY A 65 -6.29 -1.78 7.13
C GLY A 65 -7.29 -0.72 7.59
N LEU A 66 -7.95 -1.02 8.70
CA LEU A 66 -8.83 -0.08 9.40
C LEU A 66 -8.05 1.10 9.99
N GLU A 67 -6.73 0.94 10.22
CA GLU A 67 -5.81 2.03 10.56
C GLU A 67 -5.82 3.12 9.49
N ASP A 68 -5.77 2.71 8.21
CA ASP A 68 -5.67 3.66 7.09
C ASP A 68 -7.05 4.14 6.62
N ASN A 69 -8.09 3.29 6.66
CA ASN A 69 -9.47 3.69 6.34
C ASN A 69 -10.50 2.68 6.87
N VAL A 70 -11.47 3.18 7.65
CA VAL A 70 -12.59 2.38 8.18
C VAL A 70 -13.68 2.05 7.15
N LYS A 71 -13.72 2.75 6.01
CA LYS A 71 -14.70 2.53 4.93
C LYS A 71 -14.23 1.48 3.91
N PHE A 72 -15.16 0.67 3.41
CA PHE A 72 -14.90 -0.23 2.27
C PHE A 72 -14.99 0.52 0.94
N ASP A 73 -16.01 1.39 0.83
CA ASP A 73 -16.32 2.30 -0.28
C ASP A 73 -16.98 3.58 0.28
N PRO A 74 -17.35 4.58 -0.55
CA PRO A 74 -17.95 5.82 -0.04
C PRO A 74 -19.24 5.65 0.77
N THR A 75 -19.96 4.54 0.57
CA THR A 75 -21.32 4.30 1.08
C THR A 75 -21.35 3.51 2.40
N ARG A 76 -20.32 2.69 2.69
CA ARG A 76 -20.33 1.84 3.89
C ARG A 76 -19.00 1.62 4.57
N LEU A 77 -19.08 1.25 5.85
CA LEU A 77 -17.94 0.76 6.63
C LEU A 77 -17.48 -0.63 6.16
N ALA A 78 -16.19 -0.89 6.34
CA ALA A 78 -15.63 -2.23 6.16
C ALA A 78 -16.01 -3.11 7.35
N ALA A 79 -16.40 -4.36 7.06
CA ALA A 79 -16.76 -5.35 8.06
C ALA A 79 -15.54 -5.89 8.81
N SER A 80 -14.34 -5.85 8.20
CA SER A 80 -13.09 -6.32 8.82
C SER A 80 -11.85 -5.88 8.05
N ASN A 81 -10.67 -5.95 8.69
CA ASN A 81 -9.39 -5.87 7.98
C ASN A 81 -9.28 -6.91 6.85
N ALA A 82 -9.81 -8.12 7.04
CA ALA A 82 -9.77 -9.18 6.04
C ALA A 82 -10.60 -8.84 4.78
N GLU A 83 -11.71 -8.10 4.92
CA GLU A 83 -12.45 -7.59 3.77
C GLU A 83 -11.62 -6.58 2.96
N LEU A 84 -10.89 -5.69 3.64
CA LEU A 84 -10.02 -4.71 3.01
C LEU A 84 -8.82 -5.35 2.30
N VAL A 85 -8.25 -6.40 2.90
CA VAL A 85 -7.17 -7.19 2.28
C VAL A 85 -7.68 -7.92 1.04
N ARG A 86 -8.85 -8.58 1.12
CA ARG A 86 -9.46 -9.27 -0.03
C ARG A 86 -9.68 -8.35 -1.21
N LYS A 87 -10.16 -7.12 -0.96
CA LYS A 87 -10.34 -6.11 -2.03
C LYS A 87 -9.06 -5.87 -2.85
N ILE A 88 -7.90 -5.82 -2.21
CA ILE A 88 -6.61 -5.63 -2.90
C ILE A 88 -6.15 -6.94 -3.54
N ALA A 89 -6.27 -8.06 -2.82
CA ALA A 89 -5.89 -9.38 -3.32
C ALA A 89 -6.62 -9.74 -4.62
N ASP A 90 -7.92 -9.46 -4.69
CA ASP A 90 -8.75 -9.72 -5.86
C ASP A 90 -8.34 -8.85 -7.06
N ALA A 91 -7.86 -7.63 -6.81
CA ALA A 91 -7.41 -6.71 -7.84
C ALA A 91 -6.01 -7.01 -8.37
N CYS A 92 -5.16 -7.73 -7.64
CA CYS A 92 -3.78 -8.03 -8.07
C CYS A 92 -3.71 -8.59 -9.51
N LYS A 93 -4.62 -9.50 -9.85
CA LYS A 93 -4.67 -10.14 -11.17
C LYS A 93 -4.93 -9.15 -12.30
N ASP A 94 -5.69 -8.09 -12.04
CA ASP A 94 -6.06 -7.07 -13.03
C ASP A 94 -4.84 -6.22 -13.43
N TYR A 95 -3.79 -6.23 -12.60
CA TYR A 95 -2.51 -5.56 -12.86
C TYR A 95 -1.40 -6.56 -13.28
N GLY A 96 -1.75 -7.81 -13.57
CA GLY A 96 -0.77 -8.85 -13.92
C GLY A 96 0.11 -9.27 -12.74
N ARG A 97 -0.39 -9.18 -11.52
CA ARG A 97 0.35 -9.48 -10.27
C ARG A 97 -0.33 -10.59 -9.49
N HIS A 98 0.44 -11.26 -8.62
CA HIS A 98 -0.09 -12.22 -7.64
C HIS A 98 0.15 -11.73 -6.22
N VAL A 99 -0.64 -12.27 -5.28
CA VAL A 99 -0.42 -12.06 -3.84
C VAL A 99 0.76 -12.90 -3.41
N ALA A 100 1.79 -12.26 -2.86
CA ALA A 100 2.97 -12.96 -2.36
C ALA A 100 2.66 -13.78 -1.10
N SER A 101 3.14 -15.02 -1.09
CA SER A 101 3.16 -15.88 0.09
C SER A 101 4.13 -15.35 1.16
N PRO A 102 3.97 -15.74 2.44
CA PRO A 102 4.92 -15.36 3.49
C PRO A 102 6.38 -15.72 3.18
N ALA A 103 6.61 -16.84 2.47
CA ALA A 103 7.95 -17.27 2.07
C ALA A 103 8.55 -16.36 0.98
N GLU A 104 7.75 -15.95 -0.01
CA GLU A 104 8.17 -14.98 -1.04
C GLU A 104 8.50 -13.62 -0.41
N VAL A 105 7.64 -13.12 0.49
CA VAL A 105 7.86 -11.85 1.19
C VAL A 105 9.15 -11.89 2.01
N ARG A 106 9.41 -12.97 2.74
CA ARG A 106 10.66 -13.10 3.52
C ARG A 106 11.90 -13.06 2.62
N ARG A 107 11.90 -13.82 1.52
CA ARG A 107 13.02 -13.78 0.55
C ARG A 107 13.20 -12.38 -0.03
N LEU A 108 12.11 -11.74 -0.43
CA LEU A 108 12.14 -10.39 -1.00
C LEU A 108 12.70 -9.35 -0.03
N LEU A 109 12.35 -9.46 1.25
CA LEU A 109 12.81 -8.54 2.30
C LEU A 109 14.15 -8.93 2.94
N GLY A 110 14.82 -10.00 2.45
CA GLY A 110 16.06 -10.49 3.04
C GLY A 110 15.91 -11.02 4.47
N LEU A 111 14.71 -11.45 4.85
CA LEU A 111 14.41 -11.98 6.17
C LEU A 111 14.68 -13.49 6.22
N PRO A 112 15.11 -14.04 7.38
CA PRO A 112 15.27 -15.48 7.54
C PRO A 112 13.93 -16.21 7.35
N PRO A 113 13.96 -17.51 7.00
CA PRO A 113 12.76 -18.35 6.98
C PRO A 113 11.99 -18.25 8.30
N ALA A 114 10.67 -18.44 8.25
CA ALA A 114 9.88 -18.50 9.48
C ALA A 114 10.40 -19.67 10.34
N ALA A 115 10.63 -19.42 11.62
CA ALA A 115 10.87 -20.51 12.56
C ALA A 115 9.64 -21.43 12.58
N ALA A 116 9.86 -22.73 12.70
CA ALA A 116 8.78 -23.63 13.06
C ALA A 116 8.32 -23.25 14.47
N ASN A 117 7.06 -22.83 14.62
CA ASN A 117 6.52 -22.50 15.93
C ASN A 117 6.59 -23.75 16.83
N HIS A 118 7.11 -23.59 18.04
CA HIS A 118 7.01 -24.57 19.13
C HIS A 118 5.62 -24.53 19.77
#